data_AF-A0A519REV7-F1
#
_entry.id   AF-A0A519REV7-F1
#
_cell.length_a   1.000
_cell.length_b   1.000
_cell.length_c   1.000
_cell.angle_alpha   90.00
_cell.angle_beta   90.00
_cell.angle_gamma   90.00
#
_symmetry.space_group_name_H-M   'P 1'
#
loop_
_entity.id
_entity.type
_entity.pdbx_description
1 polymer ?
#
loop_
_entity_poly.entity_id
_entity_poly.type
_entity_poly.pdbx_seq_one_letter_code
_entity_poly.pdbx_strand_id
1 'polypeptide(L)'
;MNRKLLLLTVIMMSMNAVAQNVMTPELLWKLGRVSPLGISKDGKNIVYKVSIPSVEENKSTSKLYTIPLAGGNPVEIKESESLLKDKNVSPDGKTIVYSEEAKIEKVLGKDYYPAMEKSNVQIYDALDYRHWDTWNEGKHNHVFYKSTAKDAVGIDIMKDEPYD
;
A
#
# COMPACT_ATOMS: atom_id res chain seq x y z
N MET A 1 65.05 3.44 7.11
CA MET A 1 63.72 3.14 7.69
C MET A 1 63.80 1.79 8.37
N ASN A 2 63.44 1.70 9.66
CA ASN A 2 63.67 0.51 10.48
C ASN A 2 62.74 -0.63 10.03
N ARG A 3 63.25 -1.84 9.72
CA ARG A 3 62.45 -2.98 9.22
C ARG A 3 61.26 -3.31 10.14
N LYS A 4 61.44 -3.16 11.45
CA LYS A 4 60.38 -3.35 12.46
C LYS A 4 59.28 -2.29 12.38
N LEU A 5 59.62 -1.06 12.03
CA LEU A 5 58.66 0.04 11.89
C LEU A 5 57.78 -0.18 10.65
N LEU A 6 58.36 -0.66 9.55
CA LEU A 6 57.63 -0.96 8.31
C LEU A 6 56.65 -2.14 8.47
N LEU A 7 57.05 -3.17 9.23
CA LEU A 7 56.19 -4.30 9.60
C LEU A 7 55.00 -3.85 10.47
N LEU A 8 55.21 -2.95 11.41
CA LEU A 8 54.15 -2.44 12.28
C LEU A 8 53.10 -1.64 11.49
N THR A 9 53.52 -0.83 10.53
CA THR A 9 52.61 -0.04 9.68
C THR A 9 51.78 -0.94 8.76
N VAL A 10 52.37 -2.00 8.20
CA VAL A 10 51.65 -2.98 7.36
C VAL A 10 50.59 -3.74 8.17
N ILE A 11 50.90 -4.12 9.41
CA ILE A 11 49.95 -4.80 10.30
C ILE A 11 48.78 -3.86 10.66
N MET A 12 49.04 -2.59 10.99
CA MET A 12 47.97 -1.61 11.25
C MET A 12 47.10 -1.32 10.01
N MET A 13 47.67 -1.27 8.81
CA MET A 13 46.90 -1.10 7.57
C MET A 13 46.00 -2.32 7.29
N SER A 14 46.48 -3.54 7.57
CA SER A 14 45.69 -4.77 7.37
C SER A 14 44.46 -4.88 8.28
N MET A 15 44.46 -4.26 9.47
CA MET A 15 43.31 -4.25 10.38
C MET A 15 42.16 -3.33 9.92
N ASN A 16 42.44 -2.33 9.07
CA ASN A 16 41.41 -1.42 8.57
C ASN A 16 40.62 -2.00 7.37
N ALA A 17 41.09 -3.11 6.77
CA ALA A 17 40.49 -3.69 5.56
C ALA A 17 39.28 -4.61 5.82
N VAL A 18 38.97 -4.95 7.08
CA VAL A 18 37.89 -5.89 7.45
C VAL A 18 36.59 -5.16 7.87
N ALA A 19 36.48 -3.86 7.62
CA ALA A 19 35.40 -3.02 8.16
C ALA A 19 34.20 -2.78 7.22
N GLN A 20 34.11 -3.47 6.08
CA GLN A 20 32.97 -3.29 5.17
C GLN A 20 31.83 -4.24 5.53
N ASN A 21 30.86 -3.74 6.30
CA ASN A 21 29.55 -4.37 6.41
C ASN A 21 28.89 -4.35 5.02
N VAL A 22 28.94 -5.48 4.32
CA VAL A 22 28.33 -5.61 2.99
C VAL A 22 26.82 -5.84 3.15
N MET A 23 26.04 -5.18 2.30
CA MET A 23 24.59 -5.34 2.27
C MET A 23 24.22 -6.70 1.65
N THR A 24 24.08 -7.74 2.48
CA THR A 24 23.66 -9.07 2.04
C THR A 24 22.13 -9.14 1.84
N PRO A 25 21.61 -10.12 1.07
CA PRO A 25 20.17 -10.35 0.95
C PRO A 25 19.50 -10.52 2.32
N GLU A 26 20.09 -11.27 3.24
CA GLU A 26 19.54 -11.51 4.58
C GLU A 26 19.48 -10.22 5.40
N LEU A 27 20.48 -9.34 5.23
CA LEU A 27 20.50 -8.04 5.90
C LEU A 27 19.46 -7.09 5.28
N LEU A 28 19.23 -7.13 3.96
CA LEU A 28 18.15 -6.39 3.30
C LEU A 28 16.78 -6.77 3.85
N TRP A 29 16.53 -8.07 4.10
CA TRP A 29 15.28 -8.52 4.71
C TRP A 29 15.12 -8.04 6.16
N LYS A 30 16.21 -7.82 6.89
CA LYS A 30 16.17 -7.28 8.26
C LYS A 30 15.91 -5.78 8.33
N LEU A 31 15.95 -5.06 7.20
CA LEU A 31 15.68 -3.63 7.18
C LEU A 31 14.19 -3.36 7.40
N GLY A 32 13.90 -2.42 8.30
CA GLY A 32 12.55 -1.91 8.48
C GLY A 32 12.10 -1.14 7.24
N ARG A 33 11.00 -1.59 6.64
CA ARG A 33 10.32 -0.89 5.55
C ARG A 33 9.50 0.24 6.12
N VAL A 34 9.97 1.47 5.92
CA VAL A 34 9.31 2.69 6.41
C VAL A 34 8.26 3.12 5.40
N SER A 35 7.02 3.26 5.86
CA SER A 35 5.90 3.76 5.06
C SER A 35 5.25 4.96 5.76
N PRO A 36 5.30 6.16 5.18
CA PRO A 36 4.60 7.31 5.74
C PRO A 36 3.08 7.07 5.66
N LEU A 37 2.37 7.43 6.73
CA LEU A 37 0.91 7.40 6.74
C LEU A 37 0.33 8.81 6.56
N GLY A 38 0.99 9.83 7.12
CA GLY A 38 0.63 11.22 6.92
C GLY A 38 1.12 12.15 8.02
N ILE A 39 0.66 13.40 7.97
CA ILE A 39 0.86 14.41 9.01
C ILE A 39 -0.32 14.35 9.98
N SER A 40 -0.06 14.47 11.29
CA SER A 40 -1.09 14.50 12.32
C SER A 40 -2.07 15.67 12.12
N LYS A 41 -3.32 15.52 12.60
CA LYS A 41 -4.37 16.55 12.48
C LYS A 41 -3.98 17.92 13.02
N ASP A 42 -3.13 17.96 14.05
CA ASP A 42 -2.58 19.17 14.67
C ASP A 42 -1.41 19.78 13.90
N GLY A 43 -0.92 19.12 12.84
CA GLY A 43 0.16 19.59 11.99
C GLY A 43 1.55 19.53 12.63
N LYS A 44 1.75 18.77 13.72
CA LYS A 44 3.02 18.78 14.48
C LYS A 44 3.89 17.54 14.25
N ASN A 45 3.30 16.40 13.91
CA ASN A 45 4.00 15.12 13.85
C ASN A 45 3.79 14.43 12.51
N ILE A 46 4.78 13.65 12.09
CA ILE A 46 4.67 12.65 11.02
C ILE A 46 4.29 11.33 11.67
N VAL A 47 3.24 10.69 11.16
CA VAL A 47 2.84 9.34 11.54
C VAL A 47 3.29 8.37 10.44
N TYR A 48 3.98 7.30 10.82
CA TYR A 48 4.52 6.33 9.87
C TYR A 48 4.50 4.91 10.44
N LYS A 49 4.56 3.93 9.55
CA LYS A 49 4.61 2.51 9.85
C LYS A 49 5.99 1.96 9.52
N VAL A 50 6.51 1.08 10.37
CA VAL A 50 7.72 0.30 10.07
C VAL A 50 7.34 -1.17 10.05
N SER A 51 7.53 -1.80 8.90
CA SER A 51 7.25 -3.22 8.67
C SER A 51 8.57 -3.99 8.56
N ILE A 52 8.72 -5.03 9.37
CA ILE A 52 9.87 -5.94 9.33
C ILE A 52 9.36 -7.29 8.85
N PRO A 53 9.84 -7.81 7.72
CA PRO A 53 9.48 -9.15 7.27
C PRO A 53 10.25 -10.22 8.07
N SER A 54 9.56 -11.28 8.44
CA SER A 54 10.12 -12.52 9.01
C SER A 54 10.03 -13.62 7.96
N VAL A 55 11.19 -14.06 7.47
CA VAL A 55 11.29 -15.16 6.51
C VAL A 55 10.88 -16.48 7.17
N GLU A 56 11.30 -16.70 8.41
CA GLU A 56 11.03 -17.91 9.18
C GLU A 56 9.53 -18.13 9.40
N GLU A 57 8.80 -17.06 9.73
CA GLU A 57 7.34 -17.14 9.96
C GLU A 57 6.51 -16.92 8.68
N ASN A 58 7.16 -16.60 7.56
CA ASN A 58 6.51 -16.14 6.33
C ASN A 58 5.45 -15.05 6.59
N LYS A 59 5.78 -14.09 7.47
CA LYS A 59 4.89 -13.01 7.93
C LYS A 59 5.64 -11.70 8.02
N SER A 60 4.92 -10.58 8.08
CA SER A 60 5.54 -9.30 8.43
C SER A 60 4.86 -8.70 9.64
N THR A 61 5.68 -8.24 10.58
CA THR A 61 5.22 -7.52 11.77
C THR A 61 5.38 -6.02 11.52
N SER A 62 4.32 -5.27 11.76
CA SER A 62 4.31 -3.82 11.61
C SER A 62 4.14 -3.13 12.96
N LYS A 63 4.85 -2.02 13.14
CA LYS A 63 4.69 -1.11 14.26
C LYS A 63 4.45 0.31 13.76
N LEU A 64 3.69 1.08 14.52
CA LEU A 64 3.35 2.47 14.21
C LEU A 64 4.17 3.40 15.07
N TYR A 65 4.60 4.51 14.50
CA TYR A 65 5.43 5.51 15.16
C TYR A 65 4.96 6.92 14.82
N THR A 66 5.28 7.86 15.71
CA THR A 66 5.16 9.30 15.48
C THR A 66 6.50 9.95 15.69
N ILE A 67 6.81 10.99 14.91
CA ILE A 67 7.99 11.83 15.09
C ILE A 67 7.62 13.31 14.87
N PRO A 68 8.13 14.25 15.68
CA PRO A 68 7.89 15.67 15.44
C PRO A 68 8.44 16.13 14.09
N LEU A 69 7.73 17.04 13.42
CA LEU A 69 8.18 17.64 12.15
C LEU A 69 9.49 18.42 12.30
N ALA A 70 9.75 18.98 13.48
CA ALA A 70 11.01 19.63 13.81
C ALA A 70 12.19 18.64 13.98
N GLY A 71 11.94 17.33 13.87
CA GLY A 71 12.90 16.28 14.19
C GLY A 71 12.92 15.92 15.68
N GLY A 72 13.59 14.82 16.01
CA GLY A 72 13.68 14.29 17.36
C GLY A 72 13.60 12.77 17.39
N ASN A 73 13.26 12.23 18.57
CA ASN A 73 13.13 10.80 18.76
C ASN A 73 11.71 10.33 18.42
N PRO A 74 11.56 9.22 17.67
CA PRO A 74 10.25 8.66 17.38
C PRO A 74 9.65 7.96 18.61
N VAL A 75 8.32 8.00 18.72
CA VAL A 75 7.53 7.36 19.77
C VAL A 75 6.64 6.29 19.14
N GLU A 76 6.70 5.06 19.64
CA GLU A 76 5.81 3.96 19.22
C GLU A 76 4.38 4.22 19.70
N ILE A 77 3.39 3.97 18.83
CA ILE A 77 1.96 4.13 19.09
C ILE A 77 1.20 2.87 18.70
N LYS A 78 -0.01 2.69 19.25
CA LYS A 78 -0.86 1.51 18.99
C LYS A 78 -1.81 1.70 17.81
N GLU A 79 -2.34 2.90 17.61
CA GLU A 79 -3.37 3.22 16.61
C GLU A 79 -3.04 4.54 15.91
N SER A 80 -3.45 4.69 14.64
CA SER A 80 -3.12 5.86 13.82
C SER A 80 -4.33 6.62 13.29
N GLU A 81 -5.52 5.99 13.26
CA GLU A 81 -6.75 6.56 12.68
C GLU A 81 -7.18 7.85 13.37
N SER A 82 -7.01 7.92 14.70
CA SER A 82 -7.38 9.11 15.48
C SER A 82 -6.47 10.30 15.17
N LEU A 83 -5.22 10.06 14.78
CA LEU A 83 -4.21 11.08 14.54
C LEU A 83 -4.23 11.63 13.11
N LEU A 84 -4.69 10.83 12.14
CA LEU A 84 -4.60 11.15 10.71
C LEU A 84 -5.91 11.70 10.15
N LYS A 85 -5.80 12.66 9.24
CA LYS A 85 -6.94 13.05 8.40
C LYS A 85 -7.20 11.92 7.39
N ASP A 86 -8.47 11.63 7.15
CA ASP A 86 -8.84 10.72 6.08
C ASP A 86 -8.42 11.34 4.74
N LYS A 87 -7.57 10.64 4.00
CA LYS A 87 -7.06 11.08 2.69
C LYS A 87 -8.13 11.13 1.61
N ASN A 88 -9.23 10.40 1.81
CA ASN A 88 -10.31 10.26 0.85
C ASN A 88 -11.41 11.31 1.07
N VAL A 89 -11.37 12.06 2.16
CA VAL A 89 -12.35 13.12 2.46
C VAL A 89 -11.85 14.47 1.97
N SER A 90 -12.73 15.26 1.38
CA SER A 90 -12.41 16.61 0.88
C SER A 90 -11.93 17.53 2.03
N PRO A 91 -11.10 18.56 1.74
CA PRO A 91 -10.61 19.47 2.78
C PRO A 91 -11.72 20.20 3.57
N ASP A 92 -12.90 20.38 2.98
CA ASP A 92 -14.08 20.97 3.60
C ASP A 92 -15.00 19.94 4.30
N GLY A 93 -14.66 18.64 4.24
CA GLY A 93 -15.37 17.56 4.90
C GLY A 93 -16.72 17.19 4.27
N LYS A 94 -17.09 17.79 3.14
CA LYS A 94 -18.42 17.62 2.53
C LYS A 94 -18.50 16.45 1.57
N THR A 95 -17.38 15.96 1.07
CA THR A 95 -17.33 14.93 0.02
C THR A 95 -16.30 13.86 0.38
N ILE A 96 -16.58 12.62 0.00
CA ILE A 96 -15.67 11.48 0.13
C ILE A 96 -15.54 10.78 -1.22
N VAL A 97 -14.30 10.41 -1.58
CA VAL A 97 -13.98 9.56 -2.74
C VAL A 97 -13.79 8.11 -2.31
N TYR A 98 -14.23 7.15 -3.10
CA TYR A 98 -14.09 5.73 -2.80
C TYR A 98 -14.11 4.90 -4.09
N SER A 99 -13.70 3.64 -4.01
CA SER A 99 -13.77 2.68 -5.12
C SER A 99 -14.93 1.72 -4.91
N GLU A 100 -15.66 1.40 -5.98
CA GLU A 100 -16.76 0.43 -5.98
C GLU A 100 -16.78 -0.30 -7.33
N GLU A 101 -17.18 -1.58 -7.33
CA GLU A 101 -17.35 -2.33 -8.58
C GLU A 101 -18.59 -1.84 -9.32
N ALA A 102 -18.40 -1.31 -10.53
CA ALA A 102 -19.48 -0.95 -11.43
C ALA A 102 -19.66 -2.04 -12.50
N LYS A 103 -20.90 -2.43 -12.76
CA LYS A 103 -21.26 -3.36 -13.85
C LYS A 103 -21.36 -2.58 -15.16
N ILE A 104 -20.38 -2.75 -16.05
CA ILE A 104 -20.27 -2.01 -17.32
C ILE A 104 -20.60 -2.90 -18.50
N GLU A 105 -20.01 -4.09 -18.54
CA GLU A 105 -20.17 -5.00 -19.67
C GLU A 105 -21.25 -6.05 -19.41
N LYS A 106 -22.00 -6.34 -20.45
CA LYS A 106 -22.97 -7.45 -20.44
C LYS A 106 -22.23 -8.74 -20.75
N VAL A 107 -22.08 -9.58 -19.74
CA VAL A 107 -21.35 -10.85 -19.82
C VAL A 107 -22.27 -12.01 -19.47
N LEU A 108 -23.06 -11.86 -18.41
CA LEU A 108 -23.93 -12.92 -17.93
C LEU A 108 -25.18 -13.01 -18.82
N GLY A 109 -25.69 -14.22 -19.02
CA GLY A 109 -26.90 -14.43 -19.83
C GLY A 109 -28.10 -13.59 -19.36
N LYS A 110 -28.20 -13.32 -18.05
CA LYS A 110 -29.23 -12.44 -17.45
C LYS A 110 -29.08 -10.96 -17.83
N ASP A 111 -27.88 -10.50 -18.17
CA ASP A 111 -27.63 -9.11 -18.61
C ASP A 111 -28.28 -8.84 -19.98
N TYR A 112 -28.43 -9.89 -20.80
CA TYR A 112 -29.11 -9.87 -22.09
C TYR A 112 -30.58 -10.28 -21.96
N TYR A 113 -30.87 -11.27 -21.11
CA TYR A 113 -32.20 -11.86 -20.95
C TYR A 113 -32.60 -11.90 -19.46
N PRO A 114 -33.13 -10.79 -18.91
CA PRO A 114 -33.43 -10.69 -17.48
C PRO A 114 -34.42 -11.74 -16.95
N ALA A 115 -35.34 -12.22 -17.80
CA ALA A 115 -36.32 -13.23 -17.40
C ALA A 115 -35.70 -14.64 -17.17
N MET A 116 -34.46 -14.87 -17.59
CA MET A 116 -33.78 -16.17 -17.47
C MET A 116 -32.90 -16.23 -16.21
N GLU A 117 -33.54 -16.17 -15.05
CA GLU A 117 -32.87 -16.16 -13.72
C GLU A 117 -31.97 -17.38 -13.47
N LYS A 118 -32.23 -18.51 -14.13
CA LYS A 118 -31.45 -19.76 -14.00
C LYS A 118 -30.29 -19.88 -15.00
N SER A 119 -30.09 -18.89 -15.87
CA SER A 119 -29.04 -18.95 -16.88
C SER A 119 -27.64 -18.84 -16.25
N ASN A 120 -26.76 -19.76 -16.62
CA ASN A 120 -25.35 -19.78 -16.24
C ASN A 120 -24.42 -19.49 -17.43
N VAL A 121 -24.98 -19.04 -18.56
CA VAL A 121 -24.21 -18.69 -19.76
C VAL A 121 -23.43 -17.41 -19.51
N GLN A 122 -22.18 -17.39 -19.97
CA GLN A 122 -21.32 -16.21 -20.02
C GLN A 122 -20.89 -15.99 -21.47
N ILE A 123 -20.86 -14.73 -21.92
CA ILE A 123 -20.57 -14.34 -23.30
C ILE A 123 -19.33 -13.44 -23.26
N TYR A 124 -18.28 -13.86 -23.97
CA TYR A 124 -17.00 -13.16 -24.08
C TYR A 124 -16.59 -13.06 -25.55
N ASP A 125 -15.95 -11.95 -25.91
CA ASP A 125 -15.41 -11.67 -27.25
C ASP A 125 -13.88 -11.63 -27.29
N ALA A 126 -13.22 -11.52 -26.14
CA ALA A 126 -11.77 -11.51 -25.97
C ALA A 126 -11.26 -12.62 -25.02
N LEU A 127 -9.94 -12.83 -24.97
CA LEU A 127 -9.29 -13.93 -24.26
C LEU A 127 -9.15 -13.70 -22.75
N ASP A 128 -9.11 -12.45 -22.30
CA ASP A 128 -8.86 -12.06 -20.90
C ASP A 128 -10.13 -12.12 -20.03
N TYR A 129 -10.94 -13.17 -20.21
CA TYR A 129 -12.23 -13.34 -19.57
C TYR A 129 -12.16 -13.97 -18.16
N ARG A 130 -10.97 -14.32 -17.67
CA ARG A 130 -10.82 -15.08 -16.42
C ARG A 130 -9.45 -14.91 -15.77
N HIS A 131 -9.45 -14.69 -14.46
CA HIS A 131 -8.30 -14.95 -13.58
C HIS A 131 -8.35 -16.39 -13.07
N TRP A 132 -7.22 -16.96 -12.65
CA TRP A 132 -7.07 -18.41 -12.37
C TRP A 132 -8.18 -19.03 -11.48
N ASP A 133 -8.77 -18.26 -10.57
CA ASP A 133 -9.87 -18.68 -9.68
C ASP A 133 -11.24 -18.01 -9.95
N THR A 134 -11.30 -16.93 -10.74
CA THR A 134 -12.48 -16.05 -10.84
C THR A 134 -12.80 -15.65 -12.29
N TRP A 135 -14.07 -15.77 -12.68
CA TRP A 135 -14.56 -15.34 -13.99
C TRP A 135 -14.77 -13.82 -14.03
N ASN A 136 -14.45 -13.18 -15.14
CA ASN A 136 -14.79 -11.78 -15.36
C ASN A 136 -16.30 -11.67 -15.56
N GLU A 137 -17.00 -10.96 -14.67
CA GLU A 137 -18.43 -10.73 -14.79
C GLU A 137 -18.77 -9.37 -15.40
N GLY A 138 -17.87 -8.75 -16.18
CA GLY A 138 -18.08 -7.44 -16.80
C GLY A 138 -18.18 -6.29 -15.80
N LYS A 139 -17.56 -6.47 -14.62
CA LYS A 139 -17.47 -5.45 -13.58
C LYS A 139 -16.07 -4.85 -13.59
N HIS A 140 -15.99 -3.56 -13.34
CA HIS A 140 -14.74 -2.80 -13.30
C HIS A 140 -14.68 -1.97 -12.02
N ASN A 141 -13.47 -1.75 -11.51
CA ASN A 141 -13.26 -0.94 -10.31
C ASN A 141 -13.32 0.54 -10.66
N HIS A 142 -14.45 1.18 -10.36
CA HIS A 142 -14.63 2.59 -10.65
C HIS A 142 -14.38 3.45 -9.42
N VAL A 143 -14.00 4.70 -9.68
CA VAL A 143 -13.89 5.72 -8.64
C VAL A 143 -15.20 6.49 -8.55
N PHE A 144 -15.76 6.54 -7.34
CA PHE A 144 -16.97 7.27 -7.03
C PHE A 144 -16.67 8.40 -6.05
N TYR A 145 -17.49 9.45 -6.08
CA TYR A 145 -17.55 10.40 -4.98
C TYR A 145 -18.99 10.58 -4.49
N LYS A 146 -19.14 10.90 -3.19
CA LYS A 146 -20.45 11.24 -2.61
C LYS A 146 -20.34 12.28 -1.53
N SER A 147 -21.47 12.93 -1.23
CA SER A 147 -21.57 13.77 -0.04
C SER A 147 -21.37 12.94 1.23
N THR A 148 -20.78 13.53 2.28
CA THR A 148 -20.64 12.89 3.60
C THR A 148 -21.94 12.89 4.41
N ALA A 149 -23.01 13.51 3.88
CA ALA A 149 -24.34 13.44 4.46
C ALA A 149 -24.89 12.00 4.46
N LYS A 150 -25.77 11.72 5.43
CA LYS A 150 -26.47 10.44 5.51
C LYS A 150 -27.31 10.22 4.25
N ASP A 151 -27.26 9.00 3.69
CA ASP A 151 -28.02 8.56 2.51
C ASP A 151 -27.65 9.26 1.18
N ALA A 152 -26.46 9.87 1.09
CA ALA A 152 -25.95 10.41 -0.16
C ALA A 152 -25.67 9.30 -1.19
N VAL A 153 -26.18 9.50 -2.42
CA VAL A 153 -25.93 8.63 -3.57
C VAL A 153 -24.57 8.96 -4.17
N GLY A 154 -23.78 7.92 -4.48
CA GLY A 154 -22.50 8.07 -5.17
C GLY A 154 -22.65 8.44 -6.64
N ILE A 155 -21.74 9.28 -7.10
CA ILE A 155 -21.60 9.64 -8.51
C ILE A 155 -20.35 8.93 -9.02
N ASP A 156 -20.53 8.12 -10.05
CA ASP A 156 -19.45 7.48 -10.80
C ASP A 156 -18.75 8.52 -11.68
N ILE A 157 -17.44 8.67 -11.54
CA ILE A 157 -16.66 9.59 -12.39
C ILE A 157 -16.17 8.91 -13.67
N MET A 158 -16.18 7.58 -13.70
CA MET A 158 -15.72 6.71 -14.80
C MET A 158 -16.91 6.06 -15.50
N LYS A 159 -18.06 6.72 -15.48
CA LYS A 159 -19.30 6.15 -15.99
C LYS A 159 -19.13 5.65 -17.43
N ASP A 160 -19.55 4.40 -17.66
CA ASP A 160 -19.50 3.71 -18.96
C ASP A 160 -18.07 3.37 -19.46
N GLU A 161 -17.03 3.58 -18.65
CA GLU A 161 -15.65 3.23 -19.00
C GLU A 161 -15.30 1.80 -18.54
N PRO A 162 -14.80 0.90 -19.41
CA PRO A 162 -14.44 -0.48 -19.01
C PRO A 162 -13.00 -0.56 -18.49
N TYR A 163 -12.60 0.33 -17.58
CA TYR A 163 -11.24 0.41 -17.05
C TYR A 163 -11.17 0.09 -15.56
N ASP A 164 -10.12 -0.62 -15.15
CA ASP A 164 -9.72 -0.83 -13.76
C ASP A 164 -8.65 0.16 -13.31
#